data_AF-A0A7C5WV11-F1
#
_entry.id   AF-A0A7C5WV11-F1
#
_cell.length_a   1.000
_cell.length_b   1.000
_cell.length_c   1.000
_cell.angle_alpha   90.00
_cell.angle_beta   90.00
_cell.angle_gamma   90.00
#
_symmetry.space_group_name_H-M   'P 1'
#
loop_
_entity.id
_entity.type
_entity.pdbx_description
1 polymer ?
#
loop_
_entity_poly.entity_id
_entity_poly.type
_entity_poly.pdbx_seq_one_letter_code
_entity_poly.pdbx_strand_id
1 'polypeptide(L)' 'MTRLYHISDIHVASKYFQPQLMEQLVDEVNRERPDLLVIS' A
#
# COMPACT_ATOMS: atom_id res chain seq x y z
N MET A 1 -3.29 19.80 -6.41
CA MET A 1 -4.36 18.79 -6.51
C MET A 1 -4.16 17.80 -5.38
N THR A 2 -5.22 17.51 -4.62
CA THR A 2 -5.16 16.54 -3.51
C THR A 2 -5.04 15.12 -4.06
N ARG A 3 -4.11 14.32 -3.53
CA ARG A 3 -3.85 12.93 -3.92
C ARG A 3 -4.30 11.99 -2.80
N LEU A 4 -5.25 11.10 -3.10
CA LEU A 4 -5.84 10.16 -2.16
C LEU A 4 -5.63 8.74 -2.67
N TYR A 5 -5.04 7.90 -1.83
CA TYR A 5 -4.67 6.53 -2.17
C TYR A 5 -5.51 5.59 -1.29
N HIS A 6 -6.00 4.50 -1.89
CA HIS A 6 -6.78 3.48 -1.19
C HIS A 6 -6.16 2.11 -1.48
N ILE A 7 -5.78 1.40 -0.42
CA ILE A 7 -5.24 0.04 -0.48
C ILE A 7 -6.25 -0.87 0.23
N SER A 8 -6.62 -1.99 -0.38
CA SER A 8 -7.50 -2.99 0.23
C SER A 8 -6.93 -4.39 0.11
N ASP A 9 -7.53 -5.33 0.84
CA ASP A 9 -7.35 -6.78 0.64
C ASP A 9 -5.90 -7.25 0.83
N ILE A 10 -5.19 -6.66 1.80
CA ILE A 10 -3.85 -7.10 2.16
C ILE A 10 -3.93 -8.39 2.98
N HIS A 11 -3.75 -9.52 2.31
CA HIS A 11 -3.80 -10.85 2.94
C HIS A 11 -2.42 -11.28 3.48
N VAL A 12 -1.93 -10.61 4.52
CA VAL A 12 -0.61 -10.91 5.13
C VAL A 12 -0.46 -12.33 5.66
N ALA A 13 -1.57 -12.98 6.03
CA ALA A 13 -1.58 -14.36 6.53
C ALA A 13 -1.68 -15.42 5.42
N SER A 14 -1.80 -15.01 4.15
CA SER A 14 -1.86 -15.94 3.03
C SER A 14 -0.53 -16.67 2.84
N LYS A 15 -0.56 -17.98 2.54
CA LYS A 15 0.64 -18.73 2.13
C LYS A 15 1.26 -18.23 0.82
N TYR A 16 0.53 -17.40 0.07
CA TYR A 16 0.99 -16.74 -1.14
C TYR A 16 1.38 -15.28 -0.91
N PHE A 17 1.41 -14.82 0.34
CA PHE A 17 1.84 -13.48 0.65
C PHE A 17 3.29 -13.29 0.18
N GLN A 18 3.54 -12.22 -0.55
CA GLN A 18 4.85 -11.84 -1.06
C GLN A 18 5.30 -10.58 -0.32
N PRO A 19 6.15 -10.70 0.71
CA PRO A 19 6.59 -9.55 1.51
C PRO A 19 7.23 -8.44 0.66
N GLN A 20 7.92 -8.81 -0.42
CA GLN A 20 8.59 -7.86 -1.31
C GLN A 20 7.60 -6.94 -2.03
N LEU A 21 6.39 -7.42 -2.37
CA LEU A 21 5.36 -6.57 -2.97
C LEU A 21 4.82 -5.55 -1.96
N MET A 22 4.71 -5.93 -0.68
CA MET A 22 4.30 -5.00 0.37
C MET A 22 5.36 -3.92 0.60
N GLU A 23 6.64 -4.28 0.60
CA GLU A 23 7.75 -3.32 0.70
C GLU A 23 7.74 -2.34 -0.49
N GLN A 24 7.58 -2.84 -1.71
CA GLN A 24 7.46 -2.00 -2.91
C GLN A 24 6.27 -1.04 -2.85
N LEU A 25 5.12 -1.51 -2.36
CA LEU A 25 3.94 -0.67 -2.18
C LEU A 25 4.20 0.45 -1.16
N VAL A 26 4.89 0.13 -0.06
CA VAL A 26 5.28 1.13 0.95
C VAL A 26 6.23 2.17 0.35
N ASP A 27 7.23 1.73 -0.42
CA ASP A 27 8.18 2.63 -1.09
C ASP A 27 7.46 3.56 -2.08
N GLU A 28 6.48 3.04 -2.82
CA GLU A 28 5.68 3.82 -3.75
C GLU A 28 4.82 4.87 -3.04
N VAL A 29 4.10 4.48 -1.98
CA VAL A 29 3.31 5.42 -1.16
C VAL A 29 4.21 6.53 -0.60
N ASN A 30 5.38 6.17 -0.07
CA ASN A 30 6.32 7.13 0.48
C ASN A 30 6.92 8.08 -0.57
N ARG A 31 7.14 7.59 -1.80
CA ARG A 31 7.59 8.40 -2.93
C ARG A 31 6.51 9.38 -3.38
N GLU A 32 5.27 8.91 -3.50
CA GLU A 32 4.16 9.70 -4.02
C GLU A 32 3.64 10.73 -3.02
N ARG A 33 3.81 10.46 -1.72
CA ARG A 33 3.37 11.33 -0.60
C ARG A 33 1.90 11.78 -0.78
N PRO A 34 0.94 10.84 -0.79
CA PRO A 34 -0.46 11.21 -0.85
C PRO A 34 -0.86 12.01 0.39
N ASP A 35 -1.84 12.90 0.24
CA ASP A 35 -2.39 13.69 1.35
C ASP A 35 -3.19 12.81 2.32
N LEU A 36 -3.75 11.69 1.82
CA LEU A 36 -4.45 10.69 2.61
C LEU A 36 -4.24 9.30 2.01
N LEU A 37 -3.90 8.35 2.89
CA LEU A 37 -3.88 6.92 2.60
C LEU A 37 -4.98 6.23 3.43
N VAL A 38 -5.85 5.50 2.76
CA VAL A 38 -6.89 4.67 3.40
C VAL A 38 -6.54 3.20 3.18
N ILE A 39 -6.60 2.40 4.24
CA ILE A 39 -6.34 0.96 4.22
C ILE A 39 -7.61 0.26 4.72
N SER A 40 -8.13 -0.70 3.94
CA SER A 40 -9.34 -1.48 4.28
C SER A 40 -9.15 -2.99 4.22
#